data_AF-A0A132T5T5-F1
#
_entry.id   AF-A0A132T5T5-F1
#
_cell.length_a   1.000
_cell.length_b   1.000
_cell.length_c   1.000
_cell.angle_alpha   90.00
_cell.angle_beta   90.00
_cell.angle_gamma   90.00
#
_symmetry.space_group_name_H-M   'P 1'
#
loop_
_entity.id
_entity.type
_entity.pdbx_description
1 polymer ?
#
loop_
_entity_poly.entity_id
_entity_poly.type
_entity_poly.pdbx_seq_one_letter_code
_entity_poly.pdbx_strand_id
1 'polypeptide(L)' 'MPGRITRIVVTQLDPDADHPDPWRVEWINGRDELRQHHDSEAAAQRHVRGLLRELASGVTRDQALTVVRRE' A
#
# COMPACT_ATOMS: atom_id res chain seq x y z
N MET A 1 17.98 9.90 -0.47
CA MET A 1 18.19 8.54 0.06
C MET A 1 17.65 7.56 -0.98
N PRO A 2 18.33 6.45 -1.30
CA PRO A 2 17.72 5.42 -2.14
C PRO A 2 16.44 4.96 -1.45
N GLY A 3 15.41 4.67 -2.25
CA GLY A 3 14.14 4.17 -1.76
C GLY A 3 14.35 2.94 -0.86
N ARG A 4 13.46 2.76 0.11
CA ARG A 4 13.51 1.66 1.09
C ARG A 4 12.29 0.76 1.02
N ILE A 5 11.37 1.07 0.11
CA ILE A 5 10.13 0.33 -0.06
C ILE A 5 10.39 -0.92 -0.89
N THR A 6 10.06 -2.08 -0.35
CA THR A 6 10.27 -3.38 -1.02
C THR A 6 8.96 -4.12 -1.30
N ARG A 7 7.89 -3.78 -0.58
CA ARG A 7 6.58 -4.42 -0.73
C ARG A 7 5.48 -3.40 -0.42
N ILE A 8 4.40 -3.47 -1.20
CA ILE A 8 3.17 -2.69 -1.05
C ILE A 8 2.01 -3.66 -1.29
N VAL A 9 1.10 -3.76 -0.33
CA VAL A 9 -0.14 -4.54 -0.44
C VAL A 9 -1.31 -3.58 -0.30
N VAL A 10 -2.24 -3.65 -1.25
CA VAL A 10 -3.49 -2.90 -1.21
C VAL A 10 -4.61 -3.90 -1.04
N THR A 11 -5.49 -3.70 -0.07
CA THR A 11 -6.63 -4.56 0.20
C THR A 11 -7.90 -3.73 0.33
N GLN A 12 -8.94 -4.13 -0.39
CA GLN A 12 -10.29 -3.62 -0.13
C GLN A 12 -10.92 -4.46 0.99
N LEU A 13 -11.26 -3.81 2.09
CA LEU A 13 -11.90 -4.39 3.26
C LEU A 13 -13.40 -4.08 3.23
N ASP A 14 -14.18 -4.87 3.98
CA ASP A 14 -15.52 -4.42 4.34
C ASP A 14 -15.40 -3.22 5.27
N PRO A 15 -16.17 -2.15 5.05
CA PRO A 15 -16.31 -1.11 6.06
C PRO A 15 -16.98 -1.74 7.28
N ASP A 16 -16.28 -1.73 8.41
CA ASP A 16 -16.85 -2.10 9.70
C ASP A 16 -16.91 -0.86 10.62
N ALA A 17 -17.58 -0.99 11.76
CA ALA A 17 -17.79 0.15 12.68
C ALA A 17 -16.48 0.70 13.26
N ASP A 18 -15.43 -0.12 13.32
CA ASP A 18 -14.13 0.22 13.89
C ASP A 18 -13.16 0.77 12.82
N HIS A 19 -13.40 0.40 11.56
CA HIS A 19 -12.62 0.75 10.38
C HIS A 19 -13.57 1.13 9.23
N PRO A 20 -14.11 2.37 9.25
CA PRO A 20 -15.04 2.83 8.21
C PRO A 20 -14.36 2.99 6.84
N ASP A 21 -13.03 3.04 6.83
CA ASP A 21 -12.18 3.25 5.67
C ASP A 21 -11.91 1.90 4.96
N PRO A 22 -12.54 1.63 3.80
CA PRO A 22 -12.55 0.29 3.20
C PRO A 22 -11.27 -0.02 2.42
N TRP A 23 -10.27 0.86 2.39
CA TRP A 23 -9.03 0.65 1.64
C TRP A 23 -7.82 0.65 2.55
N ARG A 24 -7.20 -0.52 2.71
CA ARG A 24 -5.96 -0.66 3.48
C ARG A 24 -4.75 -0.73 2.55
N VAL A 25 -3.75 0.07 2.83
CA VAL A 25 -2.42 0.03 2.20
C VAL A 25 -1.40 -0.37 3.26
N GLU A 26 -0.69 -1.47 3.01
CA GLU A 26 0.37 -2.00 3.86
C GLU A 26 1.68 -1.98 3.09
N TRP A 27 2.81 -1.65 3.73
CA TRP A 27 4.10 -1.64 3.04
C TRP A 27 5.26 -1.93 3.98
N ILE A 28 6.37 -2.38 3.38
CA ILE A 28 7.65 -2.58 4.09
C ILE A 28 8.56 -1.42 3.75
N ASN A 29 9.04 -0.71 4.76
CA ASN A 29 10.05 0.34 4.65
C ASN A 29 11.31 -0.08 5.41
N GLY A 30 12.29 -0.64 4.70
CA GLY A 30 13.48 -1.22 5.33
C GLY A 30 13.12 -2.44 6.20
N ARG A 31 13.02 -2.24 7.51
CA ARG A 31 12.62 -3.30 8.48
C ARG A 31 11.23 -3.08 9.08
N ASP A 32 10.62 -1.92 8.81
CA ASP A 32 9.36 -1.53 9.42
C ASP A 32 8.20 -1.97 8.54
N GLU A 33 7.22 -2.63 9.15
CA GLU A 33 5.92 -2.92 8.55
C GLU A 33 4.93 -1.83 8.93
N LEU A 34 4.42 -1.13 7.93
CA LEU A 34 3.54 0.02 8.10
C LEU A 34 2.20 -0.24 7.42
N ARG A 35 1.13 0.34 7.97
CA ARG A 35 -0.23 0.21 7.44
C ARG A 35 -1.00 1.52 7.58
N GLN A 36 -1.87 1.80 6.62
CA GLN A 36 -2.77 2.95 6.68
C GLN A 36 -4.09 2.63 5.97
N HIS A 37 -5.20 3.04 6.56
CA HIS A 37 -6.53 2.96 5.93
C HIS A 37 -6.87 4.27 5.20
N HIS A 38 -7.70 4.16 4.18
CA HIS A 38 -8.20 5.26 3.37
C HIS A 38 -9.69 5.09 3.11
N ASP A 39 -10.40 6.20 3.14
CA ASP A 39 -11.83 6.32 2.90
C ASP A 39 -12.25 5.93 1.46
N SER A 40 -11.32 5.97 0.52
CA SER A 40 -11.61 5.87 -0.91
C SER A 40 -10.49 5.20 -1.69
N GLU A 41 -10.86 4.56 -2.82
CA GLU A 41 -9.89 3.93 -3.72
C GLU A 41 -8.90 4.97 -4.24
N ALA A 42 -9.39 6.18 -4.57
CA ALA A 42 -8.57 7.25 -5.09
C ALA A 42 -7.49 7.70 -4.09
N ALA A 43 -7.83 7.79 -2.80
CA ALA A 43 -6.88 8.11 -1.73
C ALA A 43 -5.82 7.00 -1.58
N ALA A 44 -6.24 5.73 -1.55
CA ALA A 44 -5.33 4.60 -1.50
C ALA A 44 -4.40 4.55 -2.73
N GLN A 45 -4.92 4.75 -3.94
CA GLN A 45 -4.13 4.81 -5.17
C GLN A 45 -3.11 5.95 -5.15
N ARG A 46 -3.48 7.13 -4.64
CA ARG A 46 -2.57 8.26 -4.49
C ARG A 46 -1.43 7.93 -3.52
N HIS A 47 -1.73 7.26 -2.41
CA HIS A 47 -0.71 6.80 -1.47
C HIS A 47 0.24 5.79 -2.14
N VAL A 48 -0.29 4.76 -2.80
CA VAL A 48 0.50 3.76 -3.52
C VAL A 48 1.42 4.41 -4.56
N ARG A 49 0.94 5.40 -5.32
CA ARG A 49 1.79 6.15 -6.28
C ARG A 49 2.95 6.88 -5.61
N GLY A 50 2.77 7.35 -4.37
CA GLY A 50 3.85 7.91 -3.55
C GLY A 50 4.88 6.85 -3.19
N LEU A 51 4.43 5.72 -2.63
CA LEU A 51 5.30 4.61 -2.23
C LEU A 51 6.09 4.03 -3.41
N LEU A 52 5.48 3.94 -4.60
CA LEU A 52 6.13 3.46 -5.80
C LEU A 52 7.31 4.35 -6.27
N ARG A 53 7.33 5.64 -5.89
CA ARG A 53 8.48 6.53 -6.17
C ARG A 53 9.64 6.31 -5.20
N GLU A 54 9.39 5.59 -4.11
CA GLU A 54 10.34 5.30 -3.04
C GLU A 54 10.77 3.83 -3.02
N LEU A 55 10.58 3.10 -4.12
CA LEU A 55 11.03 1.73 -4.24
C LEU A 55 12.55 1.63 -4.08
N ALA A 56 12.97 0.56 -3.42
CA ALA A 56 14.37 0.21 -3.31
C ALA A 56 14.98 -0.04 -4.70
N SER A 57 16.26 0.29 -4.84
CA SER A 57 16.99 0.07 -6.09
C SER A 57 16.91 -1.40 -6.50
N GLY A 58 16.55 -1.66 -7.76
CA GLY A 58 16.38 -3.01 -8.30
C GLY A 58 15.01 -3.65 -8.03
N VAL A 59 14.13 -3.02 -7.25
CA VAL A 59 12.74 -3.47 -7.05
C VAL A 59 11.85 -2.82 -8.10
N THR A 60 11.14 -3.65 -8.88
CA THR A 60 10.16 -3.15 -9.85
C THR A 60 8.78 -2.98 -9.21
N ARG A 61 7.92 -2.19 -9.86
CA ARG A 61 6.51 -2.05 -9.46
C ARG A 61 5.81 -3.39 -9.37
N ASP A 62 6.01 -4.26 -10.36
CA ASP A 62 5.31 -5.55 -10.45
C ASP A 62 5.78 -6.53 -9.36
N GLN A 63 7.02 -6.39 -8.89
CA GLN A 63 7.54 -7.13 -7.74
C GLN A 63 6.99 -6.59 -6.41
N ALA A 64 6.88 -5.27 -6.28
CA ALA A 64 6.51 -4.63 -5.02
C ALA A 64 5.01 -4.63 -4.76
N LEU A 65 4.18 -4.38 -5.78
CA LEU A 65 2.77 -4.07 -5.63
C LEU A 65 1.88 -5.30 -5.79
N THR A 66 1.15 -5.65 -4.74
CA THR A 66 0.06 -6.62 -4.79
C THR A 66 -1.26 -5.91 -4.51
N VAL A 67 -2.26 -6.10 -5.38
CA VAL A 67 -3.62 -5.60 -5.16
C VAL A 67 -4.53 -6.78 -4.91
N VAL A 68 -5.04 -6.88 -3.69
CA VAL A 68 -6.02 -7.87 -3.27
C VAL A 68 -7.40 -7.25 -3.42
N ARG A 69 -8.10 -7.61 -4.49
CA ARG A 69 -9.52 -7.32 -4.69
C ARG A 69 -10.32 -8.54 -4.27
N ARG A 70 -11.51 -8.33 -3.69
CA ARG A 70 -12.47 -9.41 -3.55
C ARG A 70 -12.90 -9.90 -4.93
N GLU A 71 -13.01 -11.22 -5.07
CA GLU A 71 -13.84 -11.87 -6.09
C GLU A 71 -15.32 -11.79 -5.68
#